data_AF-A0A316PHW4-F1
#
_entry.id   AF-A0A316PHW4-F1
#
_cell.length_a   1.000
_cell.length_b   1.000
_cell.length_c   1.000
_cell.angle_alpha   90.00
_cell.angle_beta   90.00
_cell.angle_gamma   90.00
#
_symmetry.space_group_name_H-M   'P 1'
#
loop_
_entity.id
_entity.type
_entity.pdbx_description
1 polymer ?
#
loop_
_entity_poly.entity_id
_entity_poly.type
_entity_poly.pdbx_seq_one_letter_code
_entity_poly.pdbx_strand_id
1 'polypeptide(L)'
;MGYRNTPHFVIKANLQKSKNTGVYFSDVVTPDVLTDVCYRITGQTVFTHEYVDNEYQDMFLEKSYNKGRMAIMHYKDSVSYISFSELEIGGRNSSVQSVPTAFNMYFSNPYPNKRLYYYFLNVSRNAETDYQILIYRLMNTIGFEFLNASESLLRRIHAFNSVEDIIFNRRINAGRNRSNNSTFITKGNKGEIEIYGKTYGANKYETSLICYALSSLWQPGQRIKLYEVLEGDLKELPEASLNVIKQMGNIDVVPTDMTLEKRIYEGKETNLRSPRYIYNLFNKLGNKHCALCNCEIPELIQGAHILPVAAIRRMHSVPIEKRMEYAMDGDNGLWLCENHHKMFDEGMITFDNQGGLLLRNDIDQRHMHFIDETTRYKVLPPEFLTDKFLWYLEQRGLVG
;
A
#
# COMPACT_ATOMS: atom_id res chain seq x y z
N MET A 1 -31.85 5.08 16.88
CA MET A 1 -31.83 6.51 16.50
C MET A 1 -33.26 6.96 16.25
N GLY A 2 -33.62 8.19 16.63
CA GLY A 2 -34.94 8.77 16.33
C GLY A 2 -34.89 9.65 15.07
N TYR A 3 -36.00 9.70 14.35
CA TYR A 3 -36.19 10.59 13.19
C TYR A 3 -36.00 12.05 13.58
N ARG A 4 -35.19 12.82 12.82
CA ARG A 4 -34.96 14.26 13.09
C ARG A 4 -35.43 15.14 11.92
N ASN A 5 -36.34 16.08 12.20
CA ASN A 5 -36.79 17.08 11.20
C ASN A 5 -35.74 18.17 10.93
N THR A 6 -34.90 18.47 11.91
CA THR A 6 -33.83 19.47 11.79
C THR A 6 -32.49 18.75 11.81
N PRO A 7 -31.57 19.03 10.86
CA PRO A 7 -30.22 18.49 10.89
C PRO A 7 -29.55 18.76 12.24
N HIS A 8 -28.89 17.74 12.77
CA HIS A 8 -28.18 17.83 14.05
C HIS A 8 -26.78 17.25 13.95
N PHE A 9 -25.76 18.06 14.22
CA PHE A 9 -24.37 17.65 14.23
C PHE A 9 -23.90 17.30 15.64
N VAL A 10 -23.25 16.16 15.79
CA VAL A 10 -22.52 15.75 16.99
C VAL A 10 -21.04 15.67 16.64
N ILE A 11 -20.20 16.41 17.37
CA ILE A 11 -18.79 16.59 17.04
C ILE A 11 -17.94 16.44 18.30
N LYS A 12 -16.99 15.50 18.30
CA LYS A 12 -15.98 15.43 19.35
C LYS A 12 -15.07 16.65 19.26
N ALA A 13 -14.98 17.42 20.35
CA ALA A 13 -14.24 18.69 20.36
C ALA A 13 -12.72 18.50 20.27
N ASN A 14 -12.18 17.44 20.89
CA ASN A 14 -10.73 17.26 21.01
C ASN A 14 -10.15 16.47 19.84
N LEU A 15 -9.03 16.91 19.29
CA LEU A 15 -8.11 16.10 18.49
C LEU A 15 -7.11 15.36 19.41
N GLN A 16 -6.38 14.39 18.85
CA GLN A 16 -5.41 13.58 19.61
C GLN A 16 -4.38 14.44 20.38
N LYS A 17 -3.96 15.57 19.80
CA LYS A 17 -2.94 16.47 20.35
C LYS A 17 -3.52 17.79 20.89
N SER A 18 -4.84 17.89 21.09
CA SER A 18 -5.47 19.16 21.53
C SER A 18 -4.91 19.66 22.86
N LYS A 19 -4.71 18.76 23.83
CA LYS A 19 -4.13 19.13 25.13
C LYS A 19 -2.72 19.72 25.02
N ASN A 20 -1.93 19.29 24.03
CA ASN A 20 -0.55 19.74 23.84
C ASN A 20 -0.44 21.00 22.98
N THR A 21 -1.35 21.15 22.01
CA THR A 21 -1.29 22.23 21.02
C THR A 21 -2.20 23.42 21.36
N GLY A 22 -3.18 23.21 22.24
CA GLY A 22 -4.25 24.18 22.48
C GLY A 22 -5.26 24.29 21.33
N VAL A 23 -5.11 23.48 20.26
CA VAL A 23 -5.98 23.50 19.08
C VAL A 23 -7.01 22.39 19.18
N TYR A 24 -8.28 22.75 19.07
CA TYR A 24 -9.44 21.87 19.11
C TYR A 24 -10.04 21.70 17.72
N PHE A 25 -10.85 20.66 17.53
CA PHE A 25 -11.52 20.44 16.26
C PHE A 25 -12.61 21.51 16.00
N SER A 26 -13.23 22.02 17.07
CA SER A 26 -14.16 23.15 17.05
C SER A 26 -13.56 24.45 16.53
N ASP A 27 -12.23 24.60 16.61
CA ASP A 27 -11.54 25.80 16.12
C ASP A 27 -11.44 25.81 14.59
N VAL A 28 -11.62 24.64 13.96
CA VAL A 28 -11.46 24.47 12.51
C VAL A 28 -12.77 24.11 11.82
N VAL A 29 -13.59 23.26 12.44
CA VAL A 29 -14.95 22.97 11.98
C VAL A 29 -15.88 23.88 12.74
N THR A 30 -16.07 25.10 12.23
CA THR A 30 -16.89 26.15 12.85
C THR A 30 -18.36 26.05 12.42
N PRO A 31 -19.29 26.76 13.08
CA PRO A 31 -20.68 26.85 12.62
C PRO A 31 -20.83 27.29 11.15
N ASP A 32 -19.95 28.15 10.63
CA ASP A 32 -19.97 28.57 9.23
C ASP A 32 -19.64 27.40 8.29
N VAL A 33 -18.63 26.60 8.63
CA VAL A 33 -18.29 25.37 7.89
C VAL A 33 -19.45 24.39 7.94
N LEU A 34 -20.07 24.20 9.11
CA LEU A 34 -21.22 23.30 9.27
C LEU A 34 -22.44 23.79 8.49
N THR A 35 -22.63 25.10 8.32
CA THR A 35 -23.69 25.68 7.50
C THR A 35 -23.56 25.24 6.04
N ASP A 36 -22.36 25.37 5.47
CA ASP A 36 -22.10 24.97 4.07
C ASP A 36 -22.24 23.44 3.89
N VAL A 37 -21.67 22.65 4.81
CA VAL A 37 -21.83 21.18 4.82
C VAL A 37 -23.30 20.78 4.89
N CYS A 38 -24.06 21.39 5.80
CA CYS A 38 -25.49 21.12 5.97
C CYS A 38 -26.27 21.41 4.68
N TYR A 39 -26.01 22.56 4.07
CA TYR A 39 -26.64 22.96 2.83
C TYR A 39 -26.32 21.98 1.68
N ARG A 40 -25.05 21.58 1.52
CA ARG A 40 -24.64 20.65 0.46
C ARG A 40 -25.25 19.25 0.60
N ILE A 41 -25.44 18.77 1.83
CA ILE A 41 -26.01 17.43 2.05
C ILE A 41 -27.54 17.45 2.03
N THR A 42 -28.18 18.49 2.59
CA THR A 42 -29.62 18.48 2.90
C THR A 42 -30.43 19.56 2.19
N GLY A 43 -29.77 20.57 1.62
CA GLY A 43 -30.40 21.81 1.15
C GLY A 43 -30.88 22.75 2.26
N GLN A 44 -30.66 22.40 3.54
CA GLN A 44 -31.09 23.21 4.69
C GLN A 44 -29.93 24.06 5.21
N THR A 45 -30.25 25.28 5.65
CA THR A 45 -29.30 26.16 6.35
C THR A 45 -29.57 26.21 7.86
N VAL A 46 -30.77 25.80 8.30
CA VAL A 46 -31.13 25.70 9.72
C VAL A 46 -30.71 24.34 10.26
N PHE A 47 -29.82 24.32 11.24
CA PHE A 47 -29.35 23.11 11.91
C PHE A 47 -29.08 23.38 13.39
N THR A 48 -28.89 22.30 14.14
CA THR A 48 -28.40 22.33 15.52
C THR A 48 -27.05 21.60 15.59
N HIS A 49 -26.19 21.96 16.52
CA HIS A 49 -24.90 21.28 16.69
C HIS A 49 -24.51 21.21 18.16
N GLU A 50 -23.71 20.20 18.51
CA GLU A 50 -23.07 20.07 19.81
C GLU A 50 -21.61 19.64 19.65
N TYR A 51 -20.72 20.34 20.38
CA TYR A 51 -19.35 19.90 20.59
C TYR A 51 -19.29 19.14 21.91
N VAL A 52 -19.01 17.84 21.82
CA VAL A 52 -19.02 16.91 22.94
C VAL A 52 -17.59 16.54 23.36
N ASP A 53 -17.43 16.23 24.65
CA ASP A 53 -16.13 15.86 25.22
C ASP A 53 -15.73 14.41 24.86
N ASN A 54 -14.61 13.95 25.41
CA ASN A 54 -14.10 12.60 25.15
C ASN A 54 -14.93 11.49 25.79
N GLU A 55 -15.69 11.79 26.84
CA GLU A 55 -16.49 10.82 27.61
C GLU A 55 -17.85 10.54 26.96
N TYR A 56 -18.32 11.44 26.09
CA TYR A 56 -19.51 11.21 25.28
C TYR A 56 -19.43 9.88 24.51
N GLN A 57 -20.54 9.17 24.41
CA GLN A 57 -20.65 7.99 23.58
C GLN A 57 -22.08 7.83 23.09
N ASP A 58 -22.23 7.40 21.85
CA ASP A 58 -23.49 6.95 21.30
C ASP A 58 -23.26 5.77 20.32
N MET A 59 -24.26 5.48 19.49
CA MET A 59 -24.17 4.43 18.47
C MET A 59 -23.11 4.71 17.39
N PHE A 60 -22.70 5.95 17.18
CA PHE A 60 -21.87 6.41 16.05
C PHE A 60 -20.47 6.88 16.49
N LEU A 61 -20.33 7.29 17.74
CA LEU A 61 -19.11 7.81 18.35
C LEU A 61 -18.79 7.07 19.65
N GLU A 62 -17.59 6.52 19.74
CA GLU A 62 -17.06 5.88 20.95
C GLU A 62 -16.45 6.91 21.93
N LYS A 63 -16.20 6.47 23.17
CA LYS A 63 -15.43 7.24 24.16
C LYS A 63 -13.99 7.41 23.71
N SER A 64 -13.69 8.55 23.11
CA SER A 64 -12.35 8.95 22.71
C SER A 64 -12.33 10.41 22.28
N TYR A 65 -11.15 10.87 21.86
CA TYR A 65 -11.02 12.09 21.05
C TYR A 65 -11.63 11.90 19.65
N ASN A 66 -11.69 12.98 18.87
CA ASN A 66 -12.14 12.97 17.49
C ASN A 66 -11.21 12.13 16.60
N LYS A 67 -11.62 10.89 16.34
CA LYS A 67 -10.99 9.99 15.38
C LYS A 67 -11.54 10.28 13.98
N GLY A 68 -10.67 10.21 12.97
CA GLY A 68 -11.09 10.39 11.58
C GLY A 68 -11.39 11.84 11.17
N ARG A 69 -11.19 12.83 12.06
CA ARG A 69 -11.54 14.24 11.83
C ARG A 69 -12.99 14.36 11.35
N MET A 70 -13.91 13.88 12.18
CA MET A 70 -15.28 13.56 11.78
C MET A 70 -16.33 14.40 12.51
N ALA A 71 -17.38 14.78 11.79
CA ALA A 71 -18.68 15.16 12.35
C ALA A 71 -19.73 14.11 11.96
N ILE A 72 -20.68 13.85 12.87
CA ILE A 72 -21.84 12.99 12.59
C ILE A 72 -23.07 13.87 12.49
N MET A 73 -23.75 13.85 11.35
CA MET A 73 -24.99 14.60 11.15
C MET A 73 -26.18 13.65 11.07
N HIS A 74 -27.18 13.89 11.91
CA HIS A 74 -28.46 13.21 11.91
C HIS A 74 -29.49 14.05 11.18
N TYR A 75 -30.13 13.49 10.16
CA TYR A 75 -31.22 14.16 9.46
C TYR A 75 -32.20 13.15 8.88
N LYS A 76 -33.49 13.31 9.21
CA LYS A 76 -34.55 12.34 8.94
C LYS A 76 -34.15 10.97 9.51
N ASP A 77 -34.23 9.93 8.69
CA ASP A 77 -33.77 8.58 9.02
C ASP A 77 -32.31 8.31 8.59
N SER A 78 -31.57 9.33 8.16
CA SER A 78 -30.22 9.18 7.62
C SER A 78 -29.14 9.73 8.55
N VAL A 79 -27.97 9.12 8.47
CA VAL A 79 -26.75 9.56 9.19
C VAL A 79 -25.65 9.85 8.18
N SER A 80 -25.05 11.03 8.29
CA SER A 80 -23.92 11.44 7.47
C SER A 80 -22.65 11.43 8.31
N TYR A 81 -21.70 10.59 7.92
CA TYR A 81 -20.33 10.60 8.41
C TYR A 81 -19.55 11.58 7.56
N ILE A 82 -19.10 12.70 8.13
CA ILE A 82 -18.43 13.75 7.37
C ILE A 82 -17.01 13.89 7.89
N SER A 83 -16.03 13.49 7.08
CA SER A 83 -14.62 13.66 7.38
C SER A 83 -14.08 14.95 6.76
N PHE A 84 -13.19 15.62 7.47
CA PHE A 84 -12.66 16.93 7.07
C PHE A 84 -11.15 16.89 6.85
N SER A 85 -10.68 17.57 5.80
CA SER A 85 -9.25 17.75 5.53
C SER A 85 -8.53 18.49 6.67
N GLU A 86 -7.19 18.50 6.64
CA GLU A 86 -6.42 19.48 7.43
C GLU A 86 -6.65 20.89 6.87
N LEU A 87 -6.47 21.91 7.71
CA LEU A 87 -6.56 23.32 7.29
C LEU A 87 -5.33 23.71 6.44
N GLU A 88 -4.16 23.19 6.79
CA GLU A 88 -2.95 23.34 6.01
C GLU A 88 -2.39 21.97 5.66
N ILE A 89 -2.22 21.71 4.37
CA ILE A 89 -1.66 20.44 3.90
C ILE A 89 -0.14 20.53 3.95
N GLY A 90 0.42 20.32 5.13
CA GLY A 90 1.86 20.43 5.36
C GLY A 90 2.64 19.23 4.79
N GLY A 91 2.35 18.02 5.28
CA GLY A 91 3.05 16.81 4.89
C GLY A 91 2.27 15.96 3.88
N ARG A 92 3.00 15.34 2.92
CA ARG A 92 2.42 14.43 1.90
C ARG A 92 1.45 13.42 2.51
N ASN A 93 1.83 12.81 3.63
CA ASN A 93 1.04 11.76 4.26
C ASN A 93 0.14 12.26 5.39
N SER A 94 0.39 13.41 6.03
CA SER A 94 -0.38 13.86 7.22
C SER A 94 -1.84 14.14 6.89
N SER A 95 -2.05 14.82 5.77
CA SER A 95 -3.37 15.29 5.31
C SER A 95 -4.42 14.19 5.10
N VAL A 96 -4.01 12.92 4.99
CA VAL A 96 -4.89 11.81 4.63
C VAL A 96 -4.90 10.66 5.65
N GLN A 97 -4.14 10.74 6.75
CA GLN A 97 -4.07 9.63 7.74
C GLN A 97 -5.40 9.39 8.46
N SER A 98 -6.24 10.41 8.57
CA SER A 98 -7.55 10.30 9.19
C SER A 98 -8.55 9.51 8.33
N VAL A 99 -8.33 9.42 7.03
CA VAL A 99 -9.30 8.88 6.06
C VAL A 99 -9.63 7.40 6.32
N PRO A 100 -8.66 6.47 6.47
CA PRO A 100 -8.99 5.09 6.76
C PRO A 100 -9.69 4.93 8.11
N THR A 101 -9.33 5.77 9.09
CA THR A 101 -10.00 5.77 10.39
C THR A 101 -11.48 6.18 10.25
N ALA A 102 -11.77 7.20 9.44
CA ALA A 102 -13.15 7.60 9.15
C ALA A 102 -13.92 6.50 8.42
N PHE A 103 -13.30 5.84 7.44
CA PHE A 103 -13.90 4.71 6.75
C PHE A 103 -14.18 3.54 7.70
N ASN A 104 -13.26 3.22 8.62
CA ASN A 104 -13.45 2.14 9.59
C ASN A 104 -14.68 2.39 10.48
N MET A 105 -14.85 3.62 10.97
CA MET A 105 -16.00 4.03 11.78
C MET A 105 -17.30 3.94 10.98
N TYR A 106 -17.29 4.40 9.72
CA TYR A 106 -18.43 4.29 8.84
C TYR A 106 -18.78 2.83 8.55
N PHE A 107 -17.84 2.03 8.07
CA PHE A 107 -18.06 0.68 7.58
C PHE A 107 -18.55 -0.25 8.70
N SER A 108 -17.91 -0.18 9.87
CA SER A 108 -18.18 -1.08 11.01
C SER A 108 -19.51 -0.80 11.71
N ASN A 109 -20.09 0.38 11.54
CA ASN A 109 -21.37 0.72 12.15
C ASN A 109 -22.53 0.01 11.41
N PRO A 110 -23.43 -0.74 12.06
CA PRO A 110 -24.46 -1.52 11.35
C PRO A 110 -25.67 -0.70 10.86
N TYR A 111 -25.71 0.61 11.11
CA TYR A 111 -26.85 1.44 10.72
C TYR A 111 -27.03 1.45 9.20
N PRO A 112 -28.23 1.14 8.66
CA PRO A 112 -28.40 0.93 7.22
C PRO A 112 -28.39 2.24 6.41
N ASN A 113 -28.98 3.30 6.96
CA ASN A 113 -29.19 4.56 6.25
C ASN A 113 -28.06 5.55 6.56
N LYS A 114 -26.83 5.17 6.22
CA LYS A 114 -25.64 5.99 6.45
C LYS A 114 -24.96 6.35 5.13
N ARG A 115 -24.31 7.51 5.08
CA ARG A 115 -23.48 7.97 3.97
C ARG A 115 -22.16 8.53 4.46
N LEU A 116 -21.15 8.50 3.60
CA LEU A 116 -19.79 8.93 3.91
C LEU A 116 -19.36 10.07 3.00
N TYR A 117 -18.98 11.19 3.61
CA TYR A 117 -18.65 12.43 2.94
C TYR A 117 -17.24 12.89 3.27
N TYR A 118 -16.64 13.64 2.35
CA TYR A 118 -15.39 14.36 2.59
C TYR A 118 -15.54 15.84 2.25
N TYR A 119 -15.05 16.70 3.15
CA TYR A 119 -15.06 18.15 3.00
C TYR A 119 -13.65 18.73 3.09
N PHE A 120 -13.27 19.55 2.11
CA PHE A 120 -12.01 20.28 2.11
C PHE A 120 -12.17 21.59 2.91
N LEU A 121 -11.48 21.73 4.05
CA LEU A 121 -11.54 22.93 4.89
C LEU A 121 -10.80 24.11 4.26
N ASN A 122 -9.62 23.85 3.70
CA ASN A 122 -8.85 24.81 2.94
C ASN A 122 -7.89 24.02 2.03
N VAL A 123 -7.77 24.48 0.79
CA VAL A 123 -6.85 23.91 -0.19
C VAL A 123 -5.73 24.91 -0.42
N SER A 124 -4.72 24.87 0.45
CA SER A 124 -3.47 25.57 0.20
C SER A 124 -2.56 24.73 -0.72
N ARG A 125 -1.45 25.33 -1.17
CA ARG A 125 -0.51 24.73 -2.15
C ARG A 125 -0.20 23.27 -1.78
N ASN A 126 -0.11 22.40 -2.80
CA ASN A 126 0.15 20.96 -2.69
C ASN A 126 -1.04 20.09 -2.26
N ALA A 127 -2.29 20.39 -2.62
CA ALA A 127 -3.42 19.48 -2.40
C ALA A 127 -3.71 18.50 -3.56
N GLU A 128 -3.06 18.73 -4.71
CA GLU A 128 -3.25 17.99 -5.96
C GLU A 128 -1.97 17.31 -6.45
N THR A 129 -1.08 16.95 -5.52
CA THR A 129 0.04 16.06 -5.87
C THR A 129 -0.49 14.73 -6.40
N ASP A 130 0.25 14.05 -7.27
CA ASP A 130 -0.21 12.75 -7.81
C ASP A 130 -0.49 11.71 -6.72
N TYR A 131 0.15 11.86 -5.55
CA TYR A 131 -0.16 11.07 -4.36
C TYR A 131 -1.53 11.38 -3.78
N GLN A 132 -1.87 12.65 -3.57
CA GLN A 132 -3.19 13.00 -3.05
C GLN A 132 -4.29 12.65 -4.03
N ILE A 133 -4.06 12.86 -5.33
CA ILE A 133 -5.00 12.43 -6.35
C ILE A 133 -5.21 10.90 -6.27
N LEU A 134 -4.14 10.10 -6.13
CA LEU A 134 -4.28 8.66 -5.87
C LEU A 134 -5.18 8.39 -4.64
N ILE A 135 -4.94 9.06 -3.52
CA ILE A 135 -5.73 8.88 -2.29
C ILE A 135 -7.19 9.29 -2.48
N TYR A 136 -7.47 10.43 -3.11
CA TYR A 136 -8.85 10.87 -3.36
C TYR A 136 -9.60 9.94 -4.30
N ARG A 137 -8.92 9.37 -5.30
CA ARG A 137 -9.51 8.35 -6.17
C ARG A 137 -9.81 7.07 -5.38
N LEU A 138 -8.92 6.63 -4.49
CA LEU A 138 -9.17 5.49 -3.58
C LEU A 138 -10.39 5.77 -2.68
N MET A 139 -10.48 6.97 -2.11
CA MET A 139 -11.64 7.41 -1.31
C MET A 139 -12.94 7.36 -2.11
N ASN A 140 -12.96 7.89 -3.33
CA ASN A 140 -14.15 7.84 -4.17
C ASN A 140 -14.57 6.40 -4.50
N THR A 141 -13.60 5.52 -4.72
CA THR A 141 -13.80 4.08 -5.00
C THR A 141 -14.49 3.36 -3.85
N ILE A 142 -14.20 3.74 -2.61
CA ILE A 142 -14.81 3.12 -1.41
C ILE A 142 -16.06 3.85 -0.93
N GLY A 143 -16.57 4.82 -1.70
CA GLY A 143 -17.86 5.46 -1.46
C GLY A 143 -17.81 6.80 -0.72
N PHE A 144 -16.65 7.47 -0.63
CA PHE A 144 -16.65 8.87 -0.21
C PHE A 144 -17.26 9.78 -1.28
N GLU A 145 -18.28 10.53 -0.88
CA GLU A 145 -18.86 11.64 -1.64
C GLU A 145 -18.14 12.95 -1.26
N PHE A 146 -17.50 13.62 -2.24
CA PHE A 146 -16.80 14.88 -2.00
C PHE A 146 -17.75 16.08 -2.12
N LEU A 147 -17.89 16.88 -1.06
CA LEU A 147 -18.89 17.95 -0.98
C LEU A 147 -18.52 19.20 -1.76
N ASN A 148 -17.24 19.59 -1.73
CA ASN A 148 -16.75 20.85 -2.29
C ASN A 148 -15.50 20.67 -3.18
N ALA A 149 -15.25 19.46 -3.69
CA ALA A 149 -14.06 19.17 -4.51
C ALA A 149 -13.93 20.07 -5.75
N SER A 150 -15.01 20.38 -6.46
CA SER A 150 -14.96 21.19 -7.69
C SER A 150 -14.59 22.66 -7.46
N GLU A 151 -14.84 23.17 -6.26
CA GLU A 151 -14.43 24.52 -5.84
C GLU A 151 -13.02 24.51 -5.26
N SER A 152 -12.65 23.37 -4.68
CA SER A 152 -11.43 23.17 -3.92
C SER A 152 -10.25 22.70 -4.77
N LEU A 153 -10.50 21.98 -5.87
CA LEU A 153 -9.49 21.32 -6.70
C LEU A 153 -9.69 21.65 -8.18
N LEU A 154 -8.58 21.75 -8.92
CA LEU A 154 -8.62 21.93 -10.37
C LEU A 154 -8.90 20.61 -11.10
N ARG A 155 -8.39 19.49 -10.58
CA ARG A 155 -8.57 18.14 -11.12
C ARG A 155 -9.85 17.53 -10.59
N ARG A 156 -10.63 16.94 -11.50
CA ARG A 156 -11.76 16.10 -11.12
C ARG A 156 -11.29 14.79 -10.49
N ILE A 157 -11.91 14.42 -9.38
CA ILE A 157 -11.69 13.13 -8.73
C ILE A 157 -12.65 12.11 -9.35
N HIS A 158 -12.11 11.00 -9.83
CA HIS A 158 -12.87 9.87 -10.36
C HIS A 158 -12.46 8.59 -9.65
N ALA A 159 -13.43 7.78 -9.25
CA ALA A 159 -13.19 6.43 -8.75
C ALA A 159 -12.31 5.61 -9.71
N PHE A 160 -11.63 4.63 -9.14
CA PHE A 160 -11.03 3.56 -9.90
C PHE A 160 -12.12 2.62 -10.40
N ASN A 161 -11.98 2.14 -11.64
CA ASN A 161 -12.96 1.23 -12.24
C ASN A 161 -12.49 -0.24 -12.25
N SER A 162 -11.23 -0.50 -11.91
CA SER A 162 -10.65 -1.85 -11.86
C SER A 162 -9.43 -1.90 -10.94
N VAL A 163 -9.08 -3.12 -10.51
CA VAL A 163 -7.84 -3.38 -9.77
C VAL A 163 -6.61 -3.00 -10.61
N GLU A 164 -6.65 -3.26 -11.91
CA GLU A 164 -5.58 -2.92 -12.86
C GLU A 164 -5.28 -1.42 -12.89
N ASP A 165 -6.33 -0.58 -12.86
CA ASP A 165 -6.17 0.88 -12.83
C ASP A 165 -5.47 1.36 -11.54
N ILE A 166 -5.77 0.73 -10.39
CA ILE A 166 -5.05 0.98 -9.12
C ILE A 166 -3.58 0.57 -9.25
N ILE A 167 -3.30 -0.63 -9.75
CA ILE A 167 -1.93 -1.13 -9.94
C ILE A 167 -1.13 -0.19 -10.83
N PHE A 168 -1.70 0.22 -11.97
CA PHE A 168 -1.06 1.13 -12.91
C PHE A 168 -0.76 2.50 -12.29
N ASN A 169 -1.74 3.13 -11.64
CA ASN A 169 -1.54 4.41 -10.98
C ASN A 169 -0.53 4.34 -9.83
N ARG A 170 -0.50 3.21 -9.12
CA ARG A 170 0.48 3.00 -8.04
C ARG A 170 1.90 2.90 -8.60
N ARG A 171 2.10 2.20 -9.72
CA ARG A 171 3.41 2.10 -10.39
C ARG A 171 3.96 3.46 -10.82
N ILE A 172 3.12 4.31 -11.41
CA ILE A 172 3.50 5.68 -11.80
C ILE A 172 3.92 6.49 -10.57
N ASN A 173 3.14 6.40 -9.49
CA ASN A 173 3.43 7.08 -8.22
C ASN A 173 4.73 6.58 -7.57
N ALA A 174 5.04 5.29 -7.70
CA ALA A 174 6.24 4.66 -7.12
C ALA A 174 7.53 5.00 -7.88
N GLY A 175 7.45 5.22 -9.20
CA GLY A 175 8.61 5.49 -10.04
C GLY A 175 9.33 6.81 -9.75
N ARG A 176 8.63 7.79 -9.15
CA ARG A 176 9.16 9.14 -8.90
C ARG A 176 9.91 9.29 -7.56
N ASN A 177 9.74 8.37 -6.61
CA ASN A 177 10.35 8.44 -5.27
C ASN A 177 10.71 7.03 -4.77
N ARG A 178 11.81 6.47 -5.30
CA ARG A 178 12.27 5.10 -4.96
C ARG A 178 12.59 4.92 -3.46
N SER A 179 13.00 5.98 -2.77
CA SER A 179 13.41 5.94 -1.35
C SER A 179 12.26 5.90 -0.34
N ASN A 180 11.00 6.07 -0.75
CA ASN A 180 9.85 6.12 0.17
C ASN A 180 8.60 5.43 -0.40
N ASN A 181 8.79 4.25 -1.02
CA ASN A 181 7.66 3.44 -1.47
C ASN A 181 7.01 2.73 -0.28
N SER A 182 5.76 3.09 -0.03
CA SER A 182 4.99 2.73 1.16
C SER A 182 4.21 1.41 1.02
N THR A 183 3.75 1.09 -0.19
CA THR A 183 2.96 -0.11 -0.50
C THR A 183 3.19 -0.50 -1.95
N PHE A 184 3.56 -1.76 -2.22
CA PHE A 184 3.64 -2.29 -3.58
C PHE A 184 2.41 -3.14 -3.89
N ILE A 185 1.92 -3.06 -5.13
CA ILE A 185 0.82 -3.88 -5.63
C ILE A 185 1.27 -4.50 -6.95
N THR A 186 1.16 -5.81 -7.07
CA THR A 186 1.56 -6.55 -8.26
C THR A 186 0.64 -7.74 -8.53
N LYS A 187 0.88 -8.43 -9.63
CA LYS A 187 0.29 -9.74 -9.90
C LYS A 187 1.32 -10.84 -9.64
N GLY A 188 0.89 -11.88 -8.95
CA GLY A 188 1.62 -13.13 -8.77
C GLY A 188 1.53 -14.01 -10.02
N ASN A 189 2.32 -15.07 -10.07
CA ASN A 189 2.43 -15.92 -11.26
C ASN A 189 1.12 -16.66 -11.60
N LYS A 190 0.21 -16.82 -10.64
CA LYS A 190 -1.12 -17.44 -10.86
C LYS A 190 -2.21 -16.38 -11.09
N GLY A 191 -1.82 -15.12 -11.28
CA GLY A 191 -2.73 -14.00 -11.49
C GLY A 191 -3.37 -13.47 -10.20
N GLU A 192 -2.97 -13.94 -9.02
CA GLU A 192 -3.41 -13.33 -7.77
C GLU A 192 -2.87 -11.90 -7.64
N ILE A 193 -3.66 -11.02 -7.02
CA ILE A 193 -3.23 -9.66 -6.70
C ILE A 193 -2.49 -9.72 -5.38
N GLU A 194 -1.23 -9.30 -5.38
CA GLU A 194 -0.37 -9.31 -4.19
C GLU A 194 -0.09 -7.87 -3.74
N ILE A 195 -0.40 -7.58 -2.48
CA ILE A 195 -0.15 -6.32 -1.82
C ILE A 195 0.98 -6.54 -0.82
N TYR A 196 2.08 -5.82 -0.98
CA TYR A 196 3.17 -5.76 0.01
C TYR A 196 3.04 -4.45 0.76
N GLY A 197 2.32 -4.49 1.89
CA GLY A 197 1.89 -3.31 2.64
C GLY A 197 2.71 -3.09 3.90
N LYS A 198 3.21 -1.86 4.08
CA LYS A 198 3.89 -1.48 5.32
C LYS A 198 2.90 -1.28 6.46
N THR A 199 3.21 -1.88 7.60
CA THR A 199 2.43 -1.74 8.82
C THR A 199 2.78 -0.50 9.65
N TYR A 200 3.92 0.15 9.39
CA TYR A 200 4.44 1.20 10.28
C TYR A 200 4.18 2.64 9.82
N GLY A 201 4.17 3.55 10.80
CA GLY A 201 4.07 4.99 10.59
C GLY A 201 2.79 5.39 9.87
N ALA A 202 2.91 6.30 8.90
CA ALA A 202 1.80 6.78 8.08
C ALA A 202 1.37 5.77 6.99
N ASN A 203 2.25 4.82 6.63
CA ASN A 203 2.06 3.93 5.49
C ASN A 203 0.97 2.87 5.75
N LYS A 204 0.69 2.58 7.02
CA LYS A 204 -0.40 1.70 7.43
C LYS A 204 -1.79 2.21 7.01
N TYR A 205 -1.96 3.53 7.01
CA TYR A 205 -3.19 4.17 6.59
C TYR A 205 -3.37 4.05 5.07
N GLU A 206 -2.31 4.30 4.31
CA GLU A 206 -2.30 4.07 2.86
C GLU A 206 -2.59 2.60 2.52
N THR A 207 -1.89 1.66 3.16
CA THR A 207 -2.09 0.22 2.95
C THR A 207 -3.55 -0.17 3.21
N SER A 208 -4.13 0.30 4.32
CA SER A 208 -5.53 0.04 4.65
C SER A 208 -6.47 0.55 3.55
N LEU A 209 -6.27 1.80 3.08
CA LEU A 209 -7.10 2.40 2.06
C LEU A 209 -7.02 1.68 0.71
N ILE A 210 -5.82 1.25 0.31
CA ILE A 210 -5.59 0.44 -0.87
C ILE A 210 -6.36 -0.89 -0.75
N CYS A 211 -6.29 -1.56 0.41
CA CYS A 211 -7.01 -2.81 0.64
C CYS A 211 -8.52 -2.60 0.50
N TYR A 212 -9.08 -1.53 1.06
CA TYR A 212 -10.51 -1.23 0.94
C TYR A 212 -10.93 -1.02 -0.51
N ALA A 213 -10.17 -0.24 -1.27
CA ALA A 213 -10.48 0.04 -2.67
C ALA A 213 -10.37 -1.23 -3.56
N LEU A 214 -9.33 -2.03 -3.35
CA LEU A 214 -9.15 -3.30 -4.08
C LEU A 214 -10.28 -4.29 -3.75
N SER A 215 -10.69 -4.35 -2.48
CA SER A 215 -11.83 -5.15 -2.05
C SER A 215 -13.14 -4.68 -2.69
N SER A 216 -13.41 -3.37 -2.71
CA SER A 216 -14.64 -2.83 -3.33
C SER A 216 -14.71 -3.06 -4.85
N LEU A 217 -13.56 -3.25 -5.51
CA LEU A 217 -13.47 -3.54 -6.94
C LEU A 217 -13.33 -5.02 -7.27
N TRP A 218 -13.25 -5.88 -6.24
CA TRP A 218 -13.06 -7.31 -6.40
C TRP A 218 -14.15 -7.94 -7.28
N GLN A 219 -13.73 -8.82 -8.18
CA GLN A 219 -14.60 -9.61 -9.04
C GLN A 219 -14.50 -11.11 -8.73
N PRO A 220 -15.58 -11.88 -8.93
CA PRO A 220 -15.54 -13.34 -8.77
C PRO A 220 -14.37 -13.98 -9.55
N GLY A 221 -13.62 -14.84 -8.87
CA GLY A 221 -12.44 -15.51 -9.44
C GLY A 221 -11.12 -14.79 -9.18
N GLN A 222 -11.13 -13.51 -8.77
CA GLN A 222 -9.92 -12.84 -8.31
C GLN A 222 -9.53 -13.31 -6.90
N ARG A 223 -8.22 -13.38 -6.64
CA ARG A 223 -7.66 -13.63 -5.31
C ARG A 223 -6.79 -12.45 -4.94
N ILE A 224 -6.97 -11.91 -3.74
CA ILE A 224 -6.17 -10.80 -3.22
C ILE A 224 -5.46 -11.30 -1.98
N LYS A 225 -4.14 -11.09 -1.92
CA LYS A 225 -3.30 -11.35 -0.76
C LYS A 225 -2.66 -10.07 -0.26
N LEU A 226 -2.73 -9.84 1.04
CA LEU A 226 -1.99 -8.80 1.73
C LEU A 226 -0.85 -9.45 2.52
N TYR A 227 0.39 -9.18 2.11
CA TYR A 227 1.57 -9.47 2.91
C TYR A 227 1.88 -8.24 3.79
N GLU A 228 1.75 -8.41 5.10
CA GLU A 228 2.05 -7.35 6.08
C GLU A 228 3.55 -7.30 6.31
N VAL A 229 4.21 -6.31 5.71
CA VAL A 229 5.66 -6.14 5.78
C VAL A 229 6.05 -5.34 7.02
N LEU A 230 6.83 -5.98 7.89
CA LEU A 230 7.20 -5.45 9.20
C LEU A 230 8.37 -4.48 9.07
N GLU A 231 8.15 -3.20 9.41
CA GLU A 231 9.20 -2.21 9.62
C GLU A 231 9.03 -1.60 11.03
N GLY A 232 10.08 -1.53 11.84
CA GLY A 232 9.99 -1.00 13.21
C GLY A 232 9.17 -1.88 14.18
N ASP A 233 8.45 -1.24 15.10
CA ASP A 233 7.81 -1.95 16.24
C ASP A 233 6.40 -2.48 15.96
N LEU A 234 5.73 -2.02 14.89
CA LEU A 234 4.36 -2.44 14.57
C LEU A 234 4.36 -3.69 13.68
N LYS A 235 3.82 -4.79 14.20
CA LYS A 235 3.83 -6.10 13.51
C LYS A 235 2.66 -6.32 12.57
N GLU A 236 1.59 -5.53 12.68
CA GLU A 236 0.35 -5.75 11.95
C GLU A 236 -0.30 -4.40 11.66
N LEU A 237 -1.19 -4.32 10.67
CA LEU A 237 -2.04 -3.16 10.47
C LEU A 237 -2.89 -2.88 11.73
N PRO A 238 -3.38 -1.64 11.92
CA PRO A 238 -4.27 -1.33 13.04
C PRO A 238 -5.45 -2.31 13.09
N GLU A 239 -5.77 -2.81 14.29
CA GLU A 239 -6.83 -3.82 14.49
C GLU A 239 -8.16 -3.40 13.87
N ALA A 240 -8.54 -2.13 14.02
CA ALA A 240 -9.75 -1.58 13.41
C ALA A 240 -9.75 -1.70 11.87
N SER A 241 -8.59 -1.56 11.22
CA SER A 241 -8.46 -1.75 9.78
C SER A 241 -8.51 -3.22 9.39
N LEU A 242 -7.83 -4.09 10.14
CA LEU A 242 -7.88 -5.54 9.91
C LEU A 242 -9.31 -6.09 10.06
N ASN A 243 -10.09 -5.58 11.00
CA ASN A 243 -11.48 -5.97 11.17
C ASN A 243 -12.34 -5.63 9.95
N VAL A 244 -12.14 -4.45 9.36
CA VAL A 244 -12.80 -4.06 8.10
C VAL A 244 -12.38 -4.98 6.95
N ILE A 245 -11.07 -5.24 6.80
CA ILE A 245 -10.55 -6.15 5.77
C ILE A 245 -11.17 -7.55 5.91
N LYS A 246 -11.21 -8.09 7.13
CA LYS A 246 -11.83 -9.38 7.43
C LYS A 246 -13.33 -9.39 7.12
N GLN A 247 -14.04 -8.32 7.48
CA GLN A 247 -15.48 -8.20 7.22
C GLN A 247 -15.80 -8.09 5.72
N MET A 248 -14.91 -7.49 4.92
CA MET A 248 -15.01 -7.48 3.46
C MET A 248 -14.84 -8.88 2.84
N GLY A 249 -14.08 -9.78 3.48
CA GLY A 249 -14.11 -11.22 3.21
C GLY A 249 -13.41 -11.70 1.93
N ASN A 250 -12.70 -10.83 1.21
CA ASN A 250 -12.09 -11.14 -0.09
C ASN A 250 -10.57 -10.90 -0.17
N ILE A 251 -9.92 -10.59 0.97
CA ILE A 251 -8.47 -10.42 1.09
C ILE A 251 -7.93 -11.42 2.11
N ASP A 252 -6.95 -12.22 1.67
CA ASP A 252 -6.17 -13.12 2.53
C ASP A 252 -5.00 -12.35 3.15
N VAL A 253 -4.97 -12.21 4.47
CA VAL A 253 -3.94 -11.45 5.19
C VAL A 253 -2.87 -12.41 5.70
N VAL A 254 -1.63 -12.17 5.25
CA VAL A 254 -0.46 -13.00 5.53
C VAL A 254 0.57 -12.17 6.32
N PRO A 255 0.73 -12.39 7.63
CA PRO A 255 1.76 -11.71 8.41
C PRO A 255 3.15 -12.19 7.98
N THR A 256 4.08 -11.26 7.72
CA THR A 256 5.46 -11.60 7.30
C THR A 256 6.44 -11.65 8.47
N ASP A 257 6.06 -12.30 9.56
CA ASP A 257 6.93 -12.43 10.73
C ASP A 257 8.16 -13.32 10.45
N MET A 258 9.15 -13.26 11.35
CA MET A 258 10.36 -14.08 11.22
C MET A 258 10.08 -15.58 11.30
N THR A 259 8.93 -15.99 11.86
CA THR A 259 8.52 -17.40 11.95
C THR A 259 8.13 -17.92 10.56
N LEU A 260 7.36 -17.15 9.80
CA LEU A 260 7.03 -17.44 8.41
C LEU A 260 8.31 -17.50 7.57
N GLU A 261 9.15 -16.48 7.66
CA GLU A 261 10.40 -16.42 6.88
C GLU A 261 11.34 -17.58 7.20
N LYS A 262 11.44 -17.98 8.47
CA LYS A 262 12.22 -19.16 8.87
C LYS A 262 11.64 -20.45 8.27
N ARG A 263 10.32 -20.64 8.27
CA ARG A 263 9.69 -21.82 7.64
C ARG A 263 9.93 -21.87 6.13
N ILE A 264 9.82 -20.73 5.45
CA ILE A 264 10.14 -20.60 4.02
C ILE A 264 11.61 -20.97 3.79
N TYR A 265 12.53 -20.36 4.54
CA TYR A 265 13.97 -20.62 4.43
C TYR A 265 14.32 -22.10 4.66
N GLU A 266 13.68 -22.74 5.63
CA GLU A 266 13.85 -24.17 5.94
C GLU A 266 13.23 -25.09 4.87
N GLY A 267 12.45 -24.56 3.93
CA GLY A 267 11.78 -25.32 2.86
C GLY A 267 10.49 -26.00 3.33
N LYS A 268 9.92 -25.57 4.45
CA LYS A 268 8.63 -26.06 4.97
C LYS A 268 7.43 -25.47 4.22
N GLU A 269 7.63 -24.34 3.53
CA GLU A 269 6.64 -23.69 2.67
C GLU A 269 7.08 -23.82 1.21
N THR A 270 6.57 -24.81 0.49
CA THR A 270 7.04 -25.14 -0.87
C THR A 270 6.51 -24.22 -1.96
N ASN A 271 5.40 -23.51 -1.68
CA ASN A 271 4.68 -22.69 -2.66
C ASN A 271 4.79 -21.18 -2.42
N LEU A 272 5.61 -20.75 -1.45
CA LEU A 272 5.71 -19.35 -1.05
C LEU A 272 7.16 -18.89 -1.14
N ARG A 273 7.43 -17.93 -2.03
CA ARG A 273 8.67 -17.16 -1.96
C ARG A 273 8.58 -16.21 -0.78
N SER A 274 9.72 -15.97 -0.12
CA SER A 274 9.84 -15.01 0.99
C SER A 274 9.19 -13.68 0.62
N PRO A 275 8.08 -13.30 1.27
CA PRO A 275 7.45 -12.00 1.03
C PRO A 275 8.40 -10.84 1.34
N ARG A 276 9.25 -10.97 2.37
CA ARG A 276 10.27 -9.96 2.69
C ARG A 276 11.32 -9.83 1.61
N TYR A 277 11.81 -10.94 1.04
CA TYR A 277 12.75 -10.88 -0.08
C TYR A 277 12.15 -10.16 -1.28
N ILE A 278 10.92 -10.52 -1.67
CA ILE A 278 10.20 -9.85 -2.78
C ILE A 278 10.02 -8.36 -2.51
N TYR A 279 9.65 -7.99 -1.29
CA TYR A 279 9.54 -6.61 -0.88
C TYR A 279 10.89 -5.86 -0.92
N ASN A 280 11.98 -6.49 -0.49
CA ASN A 280 13.33 -5.91 -0.56
C ASN A 280 13.78 -5.70 -2.01
N LEU A 281 13.44 -6.63 -2.92
CA LEU A 281 13.66 -6.43 -4.35
C LEU A 281 12.84 -5.25 -4.90
N PHE A 282 11.58 -5.08 -4.48
CA PHE A 282 10.80 -3.91 -4.87
C PHE A 282 11.43 -2.60 -4.41
N ASN A 283 11.97 -2.55 -3.18
CA ASN A 283 12.68 -1.37 -2.69
C ASN A 283 13.98 -1.09 -3.45
N LYS A 284 14.74 -2.14 -3.79
CA LYS A 284 16.04 -2.01 -4.46
C LYS A 284 15.91 -1.75 -5.96
N LEU A 285 15.08 -2.52 -6.65
CA LEU A 285 14.99 -2.57 -8.12
C LEU A 285 13.73 -1.88 -8.68
N GLY A 286 12.76 -1.55 -7.82
CA GLY A 286 11.48 -0.99 -8.24
C GLY A 286 10.52 -2.05 -8.78
N ASN A 287 9.59 -1.63 -9.63
CA ASN A 287 8.57 -2.51 -10.21
C ASN A 287 9.20 -3.66 -11.01
N LYS A 288 8.52 -4.81 -11.03
CA LYS A 288 8.93 -5.99 -11.79
C LYS A 288 9.14 -5.64 -13.27
N HIS A 289 10.37 -5.79 -13.76
CA HIS A 289 10.73 -5.80 -15.18
C HIS A 289 11.96 -6.68 -15.35
N CYS A 290 12.04 -7.47 -16.42
CA CYS A 290 13.21 -8.32 -16.63
C CYS A 290 14.45 -7.48 -16.97
N ALA A 291 15.53 -7.66 -16.20
CA ALA A 291 16.79 -6.93 -16.40
C ALA A 291 17.45 -7.16 -17.78
N LEU A 292 17.11 -8.25 -18.47
CA LEU A 292 17.75 -8.65 -19.73
C LEU A 292 16.91 -8.37 -20.98
N CYS A 293 15.58 -8.34 -20.88
CA CYS A 293 14.71 -8.12 -22.05
C CYS A 293 13.65 -7.02 -21.87
N ASN A 294 13.58 -6.41 -20.69
CA ASN A 294 12.53 -5.45 -20.31
C ASN A 294 11.09 -5.99 -20.39
N CYS A 295 10.89 -7.31 -20.27
CA CYS A 295 9.53 -7.83 -20.08
C CYS A 295 8.94 -7.21 -18.82
N GLU A 296 7.78 -6.56 -18.92
CA GLU A 296 7.08 -5.89 -17.81
C GLU A 296 5.81 -6.63 -17.36
N ILE A 297 5.57 -7.84 -17.88
CA ILE A 297 4.42 -8.68 -17.52
C ILE A 297 4.70 -9.34 -16.15
N PRO A 298 4.07 -8.88 -15.05
CA PRO A 298 4.44 -9.27 -13.69
C PRO A 298 4.36 -10.76 -13.41
N GLU A 299 3.39 -11.43 -14.02
CA GLU A 299 3.11 -12.85 -13.86
C GLU A 299 4.25 -13.72 -14.43
N LEU A 300 4.99 -13.20 -15.41
CA LEU A 300 6.15 -13.87 -16.00
C LEU A 300 7.46 -13.51 -15.29
N ILE A 301 7.43 -12.59 -14.33
CA ILE A 301 8.64 -12.05 -13.70
C ILE A 301 8.81 -12.60 -12.30
N GLN A 302 10.01 -13.11 -12.06
CA GLN A 302 10.42 -13.79 -10.86
C GLN A 302 11.61 -13.04 -10.22
N GLY A 303 11.67 -13.03 -8.88
CA GLY A 303 12.84 -12.56 -8.14
C GLY A 303 13.89 -13.65 -8.09
N ALA A 304 14.87 -13.60 -8.99
CA ALA A 304 15.96 -14.55 -9.11
C ALA A 304 17.04 -14.25 -8.08
N HIS A 305 17.42 -15.23 -7.26
CA HIS A 305 18.54 -15.06 -6.32
C HIS A 305 19.88 -15.16 -7.04
N ILE A 306 20.81 -14.24 -6.77
CA ILE A 306 22.18 -14.31 -7.32
C ILE A 306 22.90 -15.50 -6.69
N LEU A 307 22.99 -15.52 -5.36
CA LEU A 307 23.43 -16.67 -4.60
C LEU A 307 22.20 -17.49 -4.17
N PRO A 308 22.00 -18.71 -4.69
CA PRO A 308 20.79 -19.49 -4.42
C PRO A 308 20.60 -19.78 -2.92
N VAL A 309 19.36 -19.76 -2.45
CA VAL A 309 19.03 -20.07 -1.04
C VAL A 309 19.56 -21.45 -0.61
N ALA A 310 19.56 -22.43 -1.51
CA ALA A 310 20.13 -23.76 -1.24
C ALA A 310 21.65 -23.72 -0.96
N ALA A 311 22.39 -22.84 -1.65
CA ALA A 311 23.82 -22.62 -1.41
C ALA A 311 24.03 -21.93 -0.06
N ILE A 312 23.26 -20.88 0.22
CA ILE A 312 23.29 -20.16 1.51
C ILE A 312 23.05 -21.14 2.67
N ARG A 313 22.09 -22.05 2.54
CA ARG A 313 21.80 -23.08 3.56
C ARG A 313 22.98 -23.98 3.89
N ARG A 314 23.87 -24.24 2.93
CA ARG A 314 25.07 -25.06 3.10
C ARG A 314 26.27 -24.30 3.69
N MET A 315 26.17 -22.98 3.90
CA MET A 315 27.20 -22.17 4.55
C MET A 315 27.20 -22.41 6.07
N HIS A 316 27.57 -23.61 6.51
CA HIS A 316 27.49 -24.03 7.92
C HIS A 316 28.38 -23.22 8.87
N SER A 317 29.43 -22.57 8.34
CA SER A 317 30.30 -21.64 9.09
C SER A 317 29.63 -20.29 9.36
N VAL A 318 28.51 -19.97 8.71
CA VAL A 318 27.79 -18.71 8.87
C VAL A 318 26.58 -18.91 9.81
N PRO A 319 26.41 -18.06 10.84
CA PRO A 319 25.25 -18.11 11.73
C PRO A 319 23.92 -18.09 10.96
N ILE A 320 22.89 -18.76 11.50
CA ILE A 320 21.59 -18.89 10.82
C ILE A 320 20.94 -17.53 10.58
N GLU A 321 21.07 -16.60 11.51
CA GLU A 321 20.56 -15.23 11.41
C GLU A 321 21.18 -14.53 10.20
N LYS A 322 22.49 -14.65 10.04
CA LYS A 322 23.23 -14.04 8.93
C LYS A 322 22.90 -14.68 7.59
N ARG A 323 22.70 -16.00 7.56
CA ARG A 323 22.23 -16.70 6.35
C ARG A 323 20.81 -16.28 5.95
N MET A 324 19.93 -16.06 6.92
CA MET A 324 18.59 -15.54 6.65
C MET A 324 18.66 -14.11 6.11
N GLU A 325 19.54 -13.26 6.63
CA GLU A 325 19.79 -11.93 6.05
C GLU A 325 20.18 -12.05 4.56
N TYR A 326 21.11 -12.94 4.21
CA TYR A 326 21.50 -13.17 2.81
C TYR A 326 20.36 -13.65 1.93
N ALA A 327 19.49 -14.52 2.44
CA ALA A 327 18.35 -15.05 1.69
C ALA A 327 17.25 -14.01 1.45
N MET A 328 17.17 -12.99 2.30
CA MET A 328 16.20 -11.89 2.18
C MET A 328 16.78 -10.60 1.59
N ASP A 329 18.08 -10.53 1.35
CA ASP A 329 18.76 -9.31 0.89
C ASP A 329 18.31 -8.92 -0.52
N GLY A 330 17.93 -7.65 -0.70
CA GLY A 330 17.54 -7.12 -2.01
C GLY A 330 18.72 -7.01 -2.98
N ASP A 331 19.95 -6.90 -2.48
CA ASP A 331 21.16 -6.97 -3.32
C ASP A 331 21.48 -8.39 -3.79
N ASN A 332 20.86 -9.42 -3.20
CA ASN A 332 21.02 -10.82 -3.61
C ASN A 332 20.01 -11.22 -4.70
N GLY A 333 19.55 -10.29 -5.54
CA GLY A 333 18.59 -10.67 -6.56
C GLY A 333 18.38 -9.72 -7.71
N LEU A 334 17.67 -10.26 -8.71
CA LEU A 334 17.29 -9.59 -9.94
C LEU A 334 15.84 -9.92 -10.28
N TRP A 335 15.16 -8.99 -10.95
CA TRP A 335 13.92 -9.29 -11.66
C TRP A 335 14.26 -9.92 -13.01
N LEU A 336 13.87 -11.19 -13.20
CA LEU A 336 14.08 -11.92 -14.46
C LEU A 336 12.76 -12.53 -14.93
N CYS A 337 12.52 -12.57 -16.25
CA CYS A 337 11.40 -13.34 -16.80
C CYS A 337 11.69 -14.84 -16.66
N GLU A 338 10.67 -15.70 -16.81
CA GLU A 338 10.83 -17.15 -16.61
C GLU A 338 11.98 -17.76 -17.44
N ASN A 339 12.15 -17.35 -18.69
CA ASN A 339 13.21 -17.84 -19.56
C ASN A 339 14.61 -17.44 -19.04
N HIS A 340 14.83 -16.16 -18.78
CA HIS A 340 16.11 -15.65 -18.26
C HIS A 340 16.41 -16.15 -16.86
N HIS A 341 15.39 -16.30 -16.02
CA HIS A 341 15.54 -16.88 -14.70
C HIS A 341 16.02 -18.32 -14.78
N LYS A 342 15.39 -19.14 -15.64
CA LYS A 342 15.79 -20.54 -15.82
C LYS A 342 17.20 -20.66 -16.39
N MET A 343 17.55 -19.85 -17.40
CA MET A 343 18.90 -19.82 -17.95
C MET A 343 19.95 -19.45 -16.89
N PHE A 344 19.64 -18.49 -16.02
CA PHE A 344 20.54 -18.06 -14.96
C PHE A 344 20.71 -19.16 -13.90
N ASP A 345 19.60 -19.75 -13.43
CA ASP A 345 19.60 -20.83 -12.43
C ASP A 345 20.36 -22.08 -12.90
N GLU A 346 20.28 -22.43 -14.18
CA GLU A 346 21.00 -23.57 -14.78
C GLU A 346 22.46 -23.24 -15.16
N GLY A 347 22.93 -22.02 -14.86
CA GLY A 347 24.29 -21.57 -15.16
C GLY A 347 24.59 -21.41 -16.65
N MET A 348 23.56 -21.33 -17.51
CA MET A 348 23.72 -21.04 -18.94
C MET A 348 24.18 -19.61 -19.16
N ILE A 349 23.69 -18.69 -18.32
CA ILE A 349 24.08 -17.28 -18.30
C ILE A 349 24.57 -16.88 -16.91
N THR A 350 25.53 -15.96 -16.85
CA THR A 350 26.02 -15.30 -15.64
C THR A 350 26.49 -13.88 -15.98
N PHE A 351 27.13 -13.20 -15.03
CA PHE A 351 27.65 -11.85 -15.21
C PHE A 351 29.13 -11.76 -14.80
N ASP A 352 29.87 -10.87 -15.43
CA ASP A 352 31.18 -10.43 -14.93
C ASP A 352 31.04 -9.31 -13.88
N ASN A 353 32.18 -8.85 -13.34
CA ASN A 353 32.21 -7.79 -12.32
C ASN A 353 31.81 -6.40 -12.85
N GLN A 354 31.70 -6.25 -14.17
CA GLN A 354 31.23 -5.04 -14.85
C GLN A 354 29.76 -5.18 -15.28
N GLY A 355 29.09 -6.27 -14.90
CA GLY A 355 27.71 -6.56 -15.25
C GLY A 355 27.51 -7.07 -16.68
N GLY A 356 28.59 -7.35 -17.41
CA GLY A 356 28.57 -7.94 -18.74
C GLY A 356 28.05 -9.38 -18.70
N LEU A 357 27.09 -9.70 -19.58
CA LEU A 357 26.52 -11.02 -19.70
C LEU A 357 27.57 -12.02 -20.23
N LEU A 358 27.76 -13.09 -19.47
CA LEU A 358 28.62 -14.20 -19.85
C LEU A 358 27.76 -15.43 -20.16
N LEU A 359 28.11 -16.14 -21.23
CA LEU A 359 27.49 -17.40 -21.62
C LEU A 359 28.40 -18.57 -21.26
N ARG A 360 27.81 -19.72 -20.92
CA ARG A 360 28.58 -20.96 -20.73
C ARG A 360 29.21 -21.39 -22.05
N ASN A 361 30.47 -21.84 -22.01
CA ASN A 361 31.30 -22.09 -23.19
C ASN A 361 30.84 -23.28 -24.08
N ASP A 362 29.97 -24.15 -23.58
CA ASP A 362 29.49 -25.38 -24.22
C ASP A 362 28.11 -25.24 -24.87
N ILE A 363 27.54 -24.04 -24.92
CA ILE A 363 26.23 -23.80 -25.53
C ILE A 363 26.34 -23.90 -27.07
N ASP A 364 25.52 -24.78 -27.68
CA ASP A 364 25.39 -24.91 -29.14
C ASP A 364 25.08 -23.55 -29.80
N GLN A 365 25.74 -23.24 -30.92
CA GLN A 365 25.59 -21.96 -31.63
C GLN A 365 24.13 -21.59 -31.93
N ARG A 366 23.26 -22.57 -32.21
CA ARG A 366 21.84 -22.32 -32.47
C ARG A 366 21.12 -21.80 -31.22
N HIS A 367 21.48 -22.31 -30.05
CA HIS A 367 20.94 -21.82 -28.78
C HIS A 367 21.53 -20.46 -28.42
N MET A 368 22.82 -20.22 -28.72
CA MET A 368 23.43 -18.89 -28.53
C MET A 368 22.67 -17.81 -29.30
N HIS A 369 22.27 -18.09 -30.55
CA HIS A 369 21.49 -17.15 -31.34
C HIS A 369 20.15 -16.81 -30.68
N PHE A 370 19.42 -17.81 -30.20
CA PHE A 370 18.16 -17.58 -29.46
C PHE A 370 18.38 -16.76 -28.17
N ILE A 371 19.45 -17.04 -27.41
CA ILE A 371 19.79 -16.28 -26.21
C ILE A 371 20.05 -14.82 -26.57
N ASP A 372 20.77 -14.57 -27.66
CA ASP A 372 21.08 -13.22 -28.14
C ASP A 372 19.82 -12.45 -28.55
N GLU A 373 18.95 -13.08 -29.34
CA GLU A 373 17.69 -12.48 -29.80
C GLU A 373 16.73 -12.17 -28.64
N THR A 374 16.70 -13.03 -27.63
CA THR A 374 15.83 -12.84 -26.46
C THR A 374 16.45 -11.92 -25.41
N THR A 375 17.73 -11.57 -25.52
CA THR A 375 18.46 -10.74 -24.54
C THR A 375 18.81 -9.38 -25.13
N ARG A 376 17.94 -8.41 -24.86
CA ARG A 376 18.09 -7.02 -25.33
C ARG A 376 19.24 -6.27 -24.64
N TYR A 377 19.41 -6.49 -23.34
CA TYR A 377 20.44 -5.82 -22.54
C TYR A 377 21.51 -6.83 -22.14
N LYS A 378 22.72 -6.63 -22.67
CA LYS A 378 23.89 -7.51 -22.42
C LYS A 378 24.77 -7.02 -21.28
N VAL A 379 24.44 -5.87 -20.69
CA VAL A 379 25.16 -5.28 -19.57
C VAL A 379 24.13 -4.82 -18.55
N LEU A 380 24.28 -5.23 -17.29
CA LEU A 380 23.44 -4.78 -16.19
C LEU A 380 23.71 -3.31 -15.88
N PRO A 381 22.69 -2.53 -15.47
CA PRO A 381 22.89 -1.16 -15.02
C PRO A 381 23.85 -1.08 -13.81
N PRO A 382 24.76 -0.07 -13.75
CA PRO A 382 25.72 0.06 -12.66
C PRO A 382 25.08 0.14 -11.27
N GLU A 383 23.85 0.65 -11.14
CA GLU A 383 23.11 0.71 -9.88
C GLU A 383 22.78 -0.66 -9.27
N PHE A 384 22.83 -1.74 -10.08
CA PHE A 384 22.64 -3.11 -9.60
C PHE A 384 23.93 -3.68 -9.01
N LEU A 385 25.09 -3.24 -9.49
CA LEU A 385 26.42 -3.79 -9.16
C LEU A 385 26.97 -3.20 -7.85
N THR A 386 26.22 -3.35 -6.76
CA THR A 386 26.70 -2.98 -5.42
C THR A 386 27.79 -3.95 -4.93
N ASP A 387 28.59 -3.55 -3.95
CA ASP A 387 29.60 -4.43 -3.35
C ASP A 387 28.98 -5.75 -2.86
N LYS A 388 27.76 -5.69 -2.31
CA LYS A 388 27.00 -6.88 -1.90
C LYS A 388 26.60 -7.76 -3.08
N PHE A 389 26.06 -7.15 -4.15
CA PHE A 389 25.70 -7.88 -5.37
C PHE A 389 26.90 -8.65 -5.92
N LEU A 390 28.04 -7.98 -6.06
CA LEU A 390 29.29 -8.56 -6.55
C LEU A 390 29.79 -9.67 -5.62
N TRP A 391 29.67 -9.48 -4.31
CA TRP A 391 29.98 -10.54 -3.34
C TRP A 391 29.09 -11.78 -3.53
N TYR A 392 27.77 -11.62 -3.68
CA TYR A 392 26.88 -12.76 -3.95
C TYR A 392 27.23 -13.49 -5.25
N LEU A 393 27.62 -12.75 -6.29
CA LEU A 393 28.03 -13.29 -7.58
C LEU A 393 29.34 -14.09 -7.47
N GLU A 394 30.32 -13.58 -6.74
CA GLU A 394 31.57 -14.31 -6.42
C GLU A 394 31.26 -15.60 -5.65
N GLN A 395 30.43 -15.52 -4.60
CA GLN A 395 30.04 -16.70 -3.83
C GLN A 395 29.28 -17.73 -4.68
N ARG A 396 28.48 -17.30 -5.67
CA ARG A 396 27.82 -18.22 -6.61
C ARG A 396 28.85 -19.01 -7.40
N GLY A 397 29.93 -18.35 -7.88
CA GLY A 397 31.01 -18.99 -8.62
C GLY A 397 31.79 -20.03 -7.82
N LEU A 398 31.83 -19.92 -6.49
CA LEU A 398 32.48 -20.90 -5.60
C LEU A 398 31.63 -22.15 -5.31
N VAL A 399 30.31 -22.08 -5.56
CA VAL A 399 29.35 -23.16 -5.27
C VAL A 399 28.90 -23.88 -6.56
N GLY A 400 29.14 -23.28 -7.72
CA GLY A 400 28.77 -23.78 -9.04
C GLY A 400 29.65 -24.89 -9.60
#